data_AF-A0A257QMX4-F1
#
_entry.id   AF-A0A257QMX4-F1
#
_cell.length_a   1.000
_cell.length_b   1.000
_cell.length_c   1.000
_cell.angle_alpha   90.00
_cell.angle_beta   90.00
_cell.angle_gamma   90.00
#
_symmetry.space_group_name_H-M   'P 1'
#
loop_
_entity.id
_entity.type
_entity.pdbx_description
1 polymer ?
#
loop_
_entity_poly.entity_id
_entity_poly.type
_entity_poly.pdbx_seq_one_letter_code
_entity_poly.pdbx_strand_id
1 'polypeptide(L)'
;MRTALSGVALLGAFAISLVAVLTFTRPPVNIVATGNPGTGMQLNYVPNQVAAALAINKAPAALPPIDAGPPASTVYKNVQVLGNVSSGAFTRLMVSMTNWVAPQQGCNYCHVAGNFADDSKYTKVIARRMLQMTIAVNTKYTNHVGSVGVTCYTCHRGAPVPSQVWFTGVTPGSGAGLLETNMGKNLPALAINNSSLPSDPFTPFLLNNEKIRDQGTTALPSGNTQSIKQTDWTYALMMHYSQALGVNCAFCHNSQAFSDWSESTPQRLTAFYAEAMLRDLNANYMVPLTSTFPASQRGPMGDVAKINCATCHQGVYKPLFGAAMAAQFPPLLGVGATATAAATPMVMPSTMPMSSPPTTDGAKP
;
A
#
# COMPACT_ATOMS: atom_id res chain seq x y z
N MET A 1 47.97 -21.85 -26.69
CA MET A 1 47.52 -21.78 -25.27
C MET A 1 47.51 -20.36 -24.69
N ARG A 2 48.58 -19.54 -24.79
CA ARG A 2 48.62 -18.18 -24.19
C ARG A 2 47.57 -17.18 -24.75
N THR A 3 47.26 -17.24 -26.05
CA THR A 3 46.25 -16.38 -26.69
C THR A 3 44.81 -16.75 -26.29
N ALA A 4 44.53 -18.06 -26.12
CA ALA A 4 43.23 -18.55 -25.65
C ALA A 4 42.98 -18.16 -24.18
N LEU A 5 44.00 -18.22 -23.32
CA LEU A 5 43.91 -17.78 -21.92
C LEU A 5 43.58 -16.28 -21.82
N SER A 6 44.17 -15.47 -22.71
CA SER A 6 43.95 -14.01 -22.76
C SER A 6 42.54 -13.66 -23.24
N GLY A 7 42.01 -14.40 -24.22
CA GLY A 7 40.63 -14.22 -24.71
C GLY A 7 39.57 -14.59 -23.68
N VAL A 8 39.77 -15.69 -22.93
CA VAL A 8 38.87 -16.09 -21.84
C VAL A 8 38.89 -15.08 -20.69
N ALA A 9 40.07 -14.54 -20.34
CA ALA A 9 40.18 -13.50 -19.32
C ALA A 9 39.47 -12.20 -19.72
N LEU A 10 39.59 -11.77 -20.98
CA LEU A 10 38.90 -10.59 -21.52
C LEU A 10 37.37 -10.77 -21.52
N LEU A 11 36.88 -11.92 -21.95
CA LEU A 11 35.44 -12.22 -21.92
C LEU A 11 34.89 -12.28 -20.48
N GLY A 12 35.65 -12.88 -19.55
CA GLY A 12 35.31 -12.89 -18.13
C GLY A 12 35.24 -11.49 -17.53
N ALA A 13 36.24 -10.65 -17.79
CA ALA A 13 36.26 -9.27 -17.31
C ALA A 13 35.12 -8.42 -17.91
N PHE A 14 34.80 -8.63 -19.19
CA PHE A 14 33.67 -7.98 -19.83
C PHE A 14 32.33 -8.40 -19.21
N ALA A 15 32.12 -9.70 -18.97
CA ALA A 15 30.91 -10.20 -18.33
C ALA A 15 30.75 -9.66 -16.90
N ILE A 16 31.83 -9.65 -16.10
CA ILE A 16 31.82 -9.06 -14.74
C ILE A 16 31.50 -7.57 -14.80
N SER A 17 32.11 -6.84 -15.72
CA SER A 17 31.87 -5.40 -15.89
C SER A 17 30.43 -5.13 -16.31
N LEU A 18 29.87 -5.97 -17.20
CA LEU A 18 28.49 -5.88 -17.63
C LEU A 18 27.52 -6.12 -16.46
N VAL A 19 27.77 -7.14 -15.65
CA VAL A 19 26.98 -7.41 -14.44
C VAL A 19 27.09 -6.22 -13.47
N ALA A 20 28.28 -5.72 -13.21
CA ALA A 20 28.48 -4.58 -12.31
C ALA A 20 27.73 -3.33 -12.80
N VAL A 21 27.84 -3.01 -14.09
CA VAL A 21 27.17 -1.84 -14.69
C VAL A 21 25.65 -1.97 -14.69
N LEU A 22 25.11 -3.17 -14.90
CA LEU A 22 23.67 -3.40 -15.01
C LEU A 22 22.97 -3.65 -13.66
N THR A 23 23.70 -4.08 -12.62
CA THR A 23 23.10 -4.48 -11.34
C THR A 23 23.47 -3.57 -10.16
N PHE A 24 24.59 -2.85 -10.21
CA PHE A 24 25.02 -2.00 -9.10
C PHE A 24 24.45 -0.58 -9.27
N THR A 25 23.97 -0.01 -8.16
CA THR A 25 23.59 1.39 -8.10
C THR A 25 24.83 2.25 -7.96
N ARG A 26 24.89 3.35 -8.72
CA ARG A 26 26.02 4.29 -8.68
C ARG A 26 25.71 5.42 -7.70
N PRO A 27 26.71 5.91 -6.94
CA PRO A 27 26.58 7.16 -6.19
C PRO A 27 26.15 8.34 -7.09
N PRO A 28 25.48 9.36 -6.53
CA PRO A 28 25.20 9.53 -5.10
C PRO A 28 24.00 8.71 -4.60
N VAL A 29 24.07 8.33 -3.32
CA VAL A 29 22.92 7.80 -2.56
C VAL A 29 22.54 8.84 -1.53
N ASN A 30 21.27 9.20 -1.48
CA ASN A 30 20.74 10.13 -0.50
C ASN A 30 20.40 9.35 0.78
N ILE A 31 20.92 9.82 1.90
CA ILE A 31 20.71 9.20 3.21
C ILE A 31 19.77 10.08 4.03
N VAL A 32 18.75 9.47 4.62
CA VAL A 32 17.82 10.13 5.54
C VAL A 32 17.93 9.45 6.90
N ALA A 33 18.47 10.15 7.89
CA ALA A 33 18.55 9.64 9.26
C ALA A 33 17.14 9.52 9.86
N THR A 34 16.85 8.40 10.52
CA THR A 34 15.55 8.12 11.17
C THR A 34 15.67 7.85 12.67
N GLY A 35 16.89 7.88 13.22
CA GLY A 35 17.15 7.74 14.65
C GLY A 35 18.35 8.56 15.11
N ASN A 36 18.75 8.36 16.37
CA ASN A 36 19.87 9.08 16.98
C ASN A 36 21.20 8.80 16.24
N PRO A 37 22.15 9.76 16.22
CA PRO A 37 23.47 9.52 15.67
C PRO A 37 24.14 8.28 16.28
N GLY A 38 24.75 7.44 15.44
CA GLY A 38 25.46 6.24 15.86
C GLY A 38 24.62 4.96 15.96
N THR A 39 23.28 5.03 15.88
CA THR A 39 22.42 3.83 15.90
C THR A 39 22.33 3.11 14.55
N GLY A 40 22.81 3.74 13.47
CA GLY A 40 22.69 3.21 12.10
C GLY A 40 21.26 3.27 11.54
N MET A 41 20.31 3.89 12.25
CA MET A 41 18.94 4.06 11.77
C MET A 41 18.88 5.12 10.67
N GLN A 42 18.88 4.66 9.42
CA GLN A 42 18.79 5.51 8.24
C GLN A 42 18.10 4.81 7.07
N LEU A 43 17.55 5.61 6.16
CA LEU A 43 17.05 5.19 4.85
C LEU A 43 18.05 5.59 3.78
N ASN A 44 18.17 4.76 2.74
CA ASN A 44 19.07 4.98 1.62
C ASN A 44 18.26 5.03 0.32
N TYR A 45 18.34 6.14 -0.41
CA TYR A 45 17.57 6.38 -1.63
C TYR A 45 18.47 6.73 -2.81
N VAL A 46 18.26 6.08 -3.94
CA VAL A 46 18.96 6.43 -5.18
C VAL A 46 18.13 7.47 -5.93
N PRO A 47 18.68 8.66 -6.26
CA PRO A 47 17.89 9.76 -6.82
C PRO A 47 17.11 9.42 -8.09
N ASN A 48 17.70 8.66 -9.02
CA ASN A 48 17.03 8.26 -10.26
C ASN A 48 15.83 7.31 -10.02
N GLN A 49 15.95 6.40 -9.04
CA GLN A 49 14.86 5.51 -8.64
C GLN A 49 13.71 6.29 -8.00
N VAL A 50 14.03 7.27 -7.14
CA VAL A 50 13.02 8.16 -6.53
C VAL A 50 12.31 8.99 -7.60
N ALA A 51 13.06 9.55 -8.57
CA ALA A 51 12.47 10.32 -9.67
C ALA A 51 11.54 9.45 -10.53
N ALA A 52 11.93 8.22 -10.85
CA ALA A 52 11.08 7.27 -11.56
C ALA A 52 9.82 6.90 -10.76
N ALA A 53 9.96 6.65 -9.45
CA ALA A 53 8.83 6.39 -8.57
C ALA A 53 7.86 7.59 -8.52
N LEU A 54 8.38 8.82 -8.47
CA LEU A 54 7.57 10.05 -8.51
C LEU A 54 6.78 10.20 -9.81
N ALA A 55 7.40 9.88 -10.95
CA ALA A 55 6.74 9.92 -12.25
C ALA A 55 5.56 8.95 -12.34
N ILE A 56 5.73 7.72 -11.82
CA ILE A 56 4.69 6.68 -11.82
C ILE A 56 3.59 6.96 -10.79
N ASN A 57 3.92 7.64 -9.68
CA ASN A 57 3.00 7.96 -8.60
C ASN A 57 2.41 9.37 -8.68
N LYS A 58 2.35 9.97 -9.87
CA LYS A 58 1.74 11.27 -10.08
C LYS A 58 0.21 11.18 -9.95
N ALA A 59 -0.37 12.00 -9.08
CA ALA A 59 -1.82 12.12 -8.97
C ALA A 59 -2.41 12.80 -10.22
N PRO A 60 -3.56 12.31 -10.75
CA PRO A 60 -4.24 12.94 -11.87
C PRO A 60 -4.83 14.29 -11.43
N ALA A 61 -4.94 15.22 -12.40
CA ALA A 61 -5.62 16.48 -12.15
C ALA A 61 -7.10 16.25 -11.84
N ALA A 62 -7.63 16.93 -10.82
CA ALA A 62 -9.04 16.85 -10.49
C ALA A 62 -9.88 17.70 -11.43
N LEU A 63 -11.09 17.22 -11.70
CA LEU A 63 -12.10 18.00 -12.40
C LEU A 63 -12.50 19.24 -11.58
N PRO A 64 -12.90 20.35 -12.22
CA PRO A 64 -13.39 21.53 -11.52
C PRO A 64 -14.48 21.18 -10.49
N PRO A 65 -14.47 21.77 -9.29
CA PRO A 65 -15.50 21.51 -8.29
C PRO A 65 -16.86 22.00 -8.80
N ILE A 66 -17.89 21.18 -8.57
CA ILE A 66 -19.29 21.51 -8.87
C ILE A 66 -20.07 21.06 -7.64
N ASP A 67 -20.70 21.99 -6.95
CA ASP A 67 -21.54 21.72 -5.78
C ASP A 67 -22.86 22.51 -5.92
N ALA A 68 -23.68 22.08 -6.86
CA ALA A 68 -24.91 22.75 -7.25
C ALA A 68 -26.02 21.74 -7.52
N GLY A 69 -27.26 22.20 -7.39
CA GLY A 69 -28.46 21.40 -7.59
C GLY A 69 -28.96 20.69 -6.32
N PRO A 70 -30.17 20.12 -6.38
CA PRO A 70 -30.78 19.44 -5.24
C PRO A 70 -30.05 18.11 -4.92
N PRO A 71 -30.31 17.50 -3.75
CA PRO A 71 -29.70 16.22 -3.36
C PRO A 71 -29.95 15.10 -4.38
N ALA A 72 -28.95 14.26 -4.62
CA ALA A 72 -28.96 13.21 -5.64
C ALA A 72 -30.12 12.22 -5.44
N SER A 73 -30.54 11.95 -4.21
CA SER A 73 -31.71 11.09 -3.90
C SER A 73 -33.04 11.66 -4.41
N THR A 74 -33.13 12.97 -4.62
CA THR A 74 -34.34 13.64 -5.14
C THR A 74 -34.39 13.65 -6.67
N VAL A 75 -33.23 13.54 -7.33
CA VAL A 75 -33.10 13.61 -8.79
C VAL A 75 -33.00 12.21 -9.42
N TYR A 76 -32.27 11.31 -8.77
CA TYR A 76 -31.91 10.00 -9.33
C TYR A 76 -32.60 8.86 -8.58
N LYS A 77 -32.86 7.77 -9.30
CA LYS A 77 -33.40 6.53 -8.73
C LYS A 77 -32.27 5.64 -8.20
N ASN A 78 -32.56 4.89 -7.14
CA ASN A 78 -31.66 3.88 -6.56
C ASN A 78 -30.29 4.40 -6.07
N VAL A 79 -30.26 5.61 -5.49
CA VAL A 79 -29.06 6.16 -4.83
C VAL A 79 -29.03 5.75 -3.35
N GLN A 80 -28.16 4.80 -3.00
CA GLN A 80 -28.12 4.20 -1.66
C GLN A 80 -27.04 4.79 -0.72
N VAL A 81 -25.98 5.39 -1.28
CA VAL A 81 -24.82 5.87 -0.50
C VAL A 81 -24.69 7.40 -0.56
N LEU A 82 -24.80 7.98 -1.76
CA LEU A 82 -24.57 9.41 -2.00
C LEU A 82 -25.87 10.22 -2.04
N GLY A 83 -26.90 9.82 -1.29
CA GLY A 83 -28.24 10.42 -1.41
C GLY A 83 -28.26 11.93 -1.12
N ASN A 84 -27.49 12.37 -0.13
CA ASN A 84 -27.46 13.76 0.34
C ASN A 84 -26.46 14.65 -0.43
N VAL A 85 -25.76 14.11 -1.42
CA VAL A 85 -24.78 14.86 -2.22
C VAL A 85 -25.52 15.66 -3.29
N SER A 86 -25.13 16.91 -3.57
CA SER A 86 -25.74 17.70 -4.65
C SER A 86 -25.61 16.98 -6.00
N SER A 87 -26.58 17.13 -6.89
CA SER A 87 -26.56 16.46 -8.19
C SER A 87 -25.31 16.80 -9.00
N GLY A 88 -24.82 18.04 -8.93
CA GLY A 88 -23.56 18.45 -9.55
C GLY A 88 -22.33 17.73 -8.97
N ALA A 89 -22.22 17.64 -7.64
CA ALA A 89 -21.11 16.93 -7.00
C ALA A 89 -21.19 15.41 -7.25
N PHE A 90 -22.39 14.86 -7.32
CA PHE A 90 -22.65 13.48 -7.69
C PHE A 90 -22.15 13.19 -9.11
N THR A 91 -22.53 14.00 -10.10
CA THR A 91 -22.05 13.84 -11.49
C THR A 91 -20.53 13.95 -11.57
N ARG A 92 -19.93 14.95 -10.92
CA ARG A 92 -18.47 15.13 -10.88
C ARG A 92 -17.75 13.90 -10.32
N LEU A 93 -18.28 13.33 -9.23
CA LEU A 93 -17.71 12.13 -8.64
C LEU A 93 -17.83 10.93 -9.58
N MET A 94 -18.95 10.72 -10.25
CA MET A 94 -19.12 9.62 -11.22
C MET A 94 -18.12 9.69 -12.38
N VAL A 95 -17.92 10.88 -12.96
CA VAL A 95 -16.91 11.08 -14.03
C VAL A 95 -15.50 10.80 -13.50
N SER A 96 -15.20 11.27 -12.28
CA SER A 96 -13.89 11.04 -11.66
C SER A 96 -13.64 9.56 -11.37
N MET A 97 -14.64 8.85 -10.84
CA MET A 97 -14.59 7.39 -10.61
C MET A 97 -14.35 6.63 -11.91
N THR A 98 -14.98 7.06 -13.02
CA THR A 98 -14.74 6.47 -14.34
C THR A 98 -13.28 6.61 -14.76
N ASN A 99 -12.70 7.81 -14.64
CA ASN A 99 -11.29 8.06 -14.94
C ASN A 99 -10.33 7.29 -14.02
N TRP A 100 -10.72 7.07 -12.76
CA TRP A 100 -9.86 6.40 -11.80
C TRP A 100 -9.88 4.87 -11.87
N VAL A 101 -10.98 4.28 -12.38
CA VAL A 101 -11.20 2.83 -12.34
C VAL A 101 -11.26 2.23 -13.75
N ALA A 102 -12.03 2.81 -14.65
CA ALA A 102 -12.32 2.20 -15.96
C ALA A 102 -12.34 3.24 -17.09
N PRO A 103 -11.25 4.03 -17.28
CA PRO A 103 -11.20 5.10 -18.28
C PRO A 103 -11.41 4.59 -19.70
N GLN A 104 -11.01 3.33 -19.98
CA GLN A 104 -11.14 2.72 -21.31
C GLN A 104 -12.56 2.22 -21.61
N GLN A 105 -13.27 1.73 -20.59
CA GLN A 105 -14.62 1.17 -20.74
C GLN A 105 -15.72 2.22 -20.50
N GLY A 106 -15.38 3.33 -19.85
CA GLY A 106 -16.29 4.44 -19.57
C GLY A 106 -17.40 4.08 -18.58
N CYS A 107 -18.47 4.88 -18.59
CA CYS A 107 -19.62 4.73 -17.68
C CYS A 107 -20.26 3.33 -17.73
N ASN A 108 -20.22 2.70 -18.91
CA ASN A 108 -20.83 1.39 -19.15
C ASN A 108 -20.07 0.24 -18.51
N TYR A 109 -18.90 0.47 -17.90
CA TYR A 109 -18.24 -0.53 -17.08
C TYR A 109 -19.09 -0.95 -15.88
N CYS A 110 -19.66 0.04 -15.18
CA CYS A 110 -20.53 -0.18 -14.02
C CYS A 110 -22.02 -0.15 -14.38
N HIS A 111 -22.43 0.59 -15.43
CA HIS A 111 -23.85 0.80 -15.72
C HIS A 111 -24.37 0.00 -16.91
N VAL A 112 -25.66 -0.31 -16.89
CA VAL A 112 -26.42 -0.78 -18.05
C VAL A 112 -26.72 0.44 -18.92
N ALA A 113 -26.44 0.35 -20.22
CA ALA A 113 -26.67 1.45 -21.15
C ALA A 113 -28.16 1.83 -21.16
N GLY A 114 -28.46 3.13 -21.04
CA GLY A 114 -29.83 3.63 -20.97
C GLY A 114 -30.54 3.43 -19.63
N ASN A 115 -29.98 2.67 -18.69
CA ASN A 115 -30.56 2.48 -17.35
C ASN A 115 -29.50 2.54 -16.24
N PHE A 116 -29.16 3.76 -15.82
CA PHE A 116 -28.16 3.99 -14.77
C PHE A 116 -28.60 3.51 -13.37
N ALA A 117 -29.91 3.34 -13.13
CA ALA A 117 -30.46 2.90 -11.85
C ALA A 117 -30.36 1.37 -11.65
N ASP A 118 -30.19 0.61 -12.73
CA ASP A 118 -30.11 -0.86 -12.74
C ASP A 118 -28.89 -1.41 -11.99
N ASP A 119 -29.09 -2.42 -11.15
CA ASP A 119 -28.07 -3.08 -10.33
C ASP A 119 -27.69 -4.50 -10.81
N SER A 120 -28.19 -4.95 -11.95
CA SER A 120 -27.91 -6.28 -12.53
C SER A 120 -26.44 -6.49 -12.88
N LYS A 121 -25.67 -5.42 -13.10
CA LYS A 121 -24.22 -5.51 -13.29
C LYS A 121 -23.49 -5.66 -11.96
N TYR A 122 -22.78 -6.79 -11.83
CA TYR A 122 -21.95 -7.09 -10.65
C TYR A 122 -20.93 -5.96 -10.33
N THR A 123 -20.37 -5.31 -11.36
CA THR A 123 -19.44 -4.19 -11.22
C THR A 123 -20.06 -2.98 -10.50
N LYS A 124 -21.38 -2.75 -10.63
CA LYS A 124 -22.08 -1.69 -9.89
C LYS A 124 -22.24 -2.03 -8.42
N VAL A 125 -22.60 -3.27 -8.13
CA VAL A 125 -22.73 -3.78 -6.75
C VAL A 125 -21.39 -3.66 -6.03
N ILE A 126 -20.29 -4.06 -6.69
CA ILE A 126 -18.92 -3.89 -6.18
C ILE A 126 -18.58 -2.40 -6.03
N ALA A 127 -18.82 -1.56 -7.05
CA ALA A 127 -18.50 -0.13 -6.99
C ALA A 127 -19.21 0.56 -5.81
N ARG A 128 -20.45 0.20 -5.51
CA ARG A 128 -21.18 0.69 -4.33
C ARG A 128 -20.48 0.29 -3.03
N ARG A 129 -20.02 -0.96 -2.92
CA ARG A 129 -19.29 -1.42 -1.73
C ARG A 129 -17.94 -0.75 -1.59
N MET A 130 -17.21 -0.55 -2.69
CA MET A 130 -15.93 0.18 -2.72
C MET A 130 -16.10 1.66 -2.33
N LEU A 131 -17.23 2.28 -2.68
CA LEU A 131 -17.54 3.64 -2.26
C LEU A 131 -17.74 3.73 -0.74
N GLN A 132 -18.51 2.79 -0.16
CA GLN A 132 -18.65 2.68 1.30
C GLN A 132 -17.30 2.45 1.98
N MET A 133 -16.47 1.58 1.41
CA MET A 133 -15.11 1.30 1.88
C MET A 133 -14.25 2.56 1.88
N THR A 134 -14.26 3.32 0.78
CA THR A 134 -13.49 4.57 0.64
C THR A 134 -13.90 5.58 1.70
N ILE A 135 -15.21 5.79 1.90
CA ILE A 135 -15.73 6.68 2.93
C ILE A 135 -15.31 6.19 4.33
N ALA A 136 -15.40 4.88 4.59
CA ALA A 136 -14.99 4.31 5.87
C ALA A 136 -13.49 4.49 6.14
N VAL A 137 -12.62 4.28 5.14
CA VAL A 137 -11.18 4.55 5.25
C VAL A 137 -10.93 6.01 5.63
N ASN A 138 -11.58 6.94 4.94
CA ASN A 138 -11.38 8.37 5.16
C ASN A 138 -11.94 8.89 6.49
N THR A 139 -12.91 8.21 7.07
CA THR A 139 -13.61 8.70 8.29
C THR A 139 -13.25 7.94 9.55
N LYS A 140 -13.02 6.62 9.47
CA LYS A 140 -12.77 5.77 10.64
C LYS A 140 -11.29 5.51 10.92
N TYR A 141 -10.45 5.64 9.89
CA TYR A 141 -9.02 5.30 9.97
C TYR A 141 -8.11 6.52 9.83
N THR A 142 -8.55 7.66 10.37
CA THR A 142 -7.78 8.92 10.35
C THR A 142 -6.45 8.83 11.12
N ASN A 143 -6.34 7.89 12.06
CA ASN A 143 -5.09 7.50 12.72
C ASN A 143 -4.05 6.84 11.79
N HIS A 144 -4.46 6.40 10.60
CA HIS A 144 -3.59 5.89 9.56
C HIS A 144 -3.51 6.84 8.36
N VAL A 145 -4.65 7.19 7.75
CA VAL A 145 -4.67 7.99 6.50
C VAL A 145 -4.59 9.50 6.72
N GLY A 146 -4.69 9.96 7.97
CA GLY A 146 -4.68 11.38 8.32
C GLY A 146 -5.76 12.17 7.57
N SER A 147 -5.46 13.42 7.25
CA SER A 147 -6.29 14.28 6.40
C SER A 147 -6.08 14.06 4.88
N VAL A 148 -5.10 13.24 4.49
CA VAL A 148 -4.80 12.96 3.07
C VAL A 148 -5.90 12.12 2.45
N GLY A 149 -6.33 11.08 3.19
CA GLY A 149 -7.36 10.14 2.76
C GLY A 149 -6.97 9.30 1.54
N VAL A 150 -7.95 8.60 0.99
CA VAL A 150 -7.84 7.75 -0.19
C VAL A 150 -8.96 8.05 -1.17
N THR A 151 -8.70 7.72 -2.44
CA THR A 151 -9.70 7.74 -3.52
C THR A 151 -9.66 6.41 -4.26
N CYS A 152 -10.56 6.21 -5.23
CA CYS A 152 -10.51 5.02 -6.09
C CYS A 152 -9.15 4.89 -6.81
N TYR A 153 -8.54 6.03 -7.17
CA TYR A 153 -7.25 6.05 -7.86
C TYR A 153 -6.11 5.51 -7.01
N THR A 154 -6.18 5.64 -5.68
CA THR A 154 -5.15 5.15 -4.75
C THR A 154 -4.80 3.69 -5.03
N CYS A 155 -5.82 2.85 -5.28
CA CYS A 155 -5.66 1.43 -5.59
C CYS A 155 -5.72 1.15 -7.11
N HIS A 156 -6.75 1.66 -7.80
CA HIS A 156 -7.06 1.23 -9.16
C HIS A 156 -6.10 1.79 -10.22
N ARG A 157 -5.54 2.99 -10.00
CA ARG A 157 -4.57 3.62 -10.92
C ARG A 157 -5.03 3.63 -12.40
N GLY A 158 -6.32 3.78 -12.65
CA GLY A 158 -6.89 3.78 -14.01
C GLY A 158 -7.14 2.39 -14.61
N ALA A 159 -7.06 1.33 -13.80
CA ALA A 159 -7.33 -0.05 -14.20
C ALA A 159 -8.48 -0.66 -13.37
N PRO A 160 -9.39 -1.43 -13.99
CA PRO A 160 -10.53 -1.98 -13.25
C PRO A 160 -10.14 -2.98 -12.17
N VAL A 161 -9.02 -3.69 -12.36
CA VAL A 161 -8.42 -4.57 -11.37
C VAL A 161 -7.12 -3.91 -10.86
N PRO A 162 -7.00 -3.60 -9.56
CA PRO A 162 -5.75 -3.08 -9.00
C PRO A 162 -4.57 -4.03 -9.25
N SER A 163 -3.38 -3.48 -9.52
CA SER A 163 -2.19 -4.28 -9.89
C SER A 163 -1.53 -5.01 -8.72
N GLN A 164 -1.80 -4.58 -7.49
CA GLN A 164 -1.18 -5.11 -6.27
C GLN A 164 -2.26 -5.68 -5.35
N VAL A 165 -2.78 -6.85 -5.71
CA VAL A 165 -3.74 -7.61 -4.89
C VAL A 165 -3.15 -8.95 -4.50
N TRP A 166 -3.79 -9.64 -3.57
CA TRP A 166 -3.40 -10.99 -3.17
C TRP A 166 -4.60 -11.93 -3.02
N PHE A 167 -4.32 -13.22 -3.16
CA PHE A 167 -5.23 -14.33 -2.92
C PHE A 167 -4.59 -15.26 -1.91
N THR A 168 -5.40 -16.06 -1.21
CA THR A 168 -4.87 -17.07 -0.29
C THR A 168 -4.00 -18.05 -1.06
N GLY A 169 -2.78 -18.23 -0.57
CA GLY A 169 -1.82 -19.14 -1.17
C GLY A 169 -2.37 -20.57 -1.15
N VAL A 170 -2.23 -21.28 -2.26
CA VAL A 170 -2.55 -22.71 -2.29
C VAL A 170 -1.55 -23.41 -1.38
N THR A 171 -2.02 -24.06 -0.33
CA THR A 171 -1.19 -25.01 0.43
C THR A 171 -0.70 -26.06 -0.56
N PRO A 172 0.60 -26.12 -0.86
CA PRO A 172 1.08 -27.06 -1.84
C PRO A 172 0.85 -28.49 -1.33
N GLY A 173 0.52 -29.40 -2.23
CA GLY A 173 0.27 -30.79 -1.86
C GLY A 173 1.48 -31.43 -1.16
N SER A 174 1.22 -32.42 -0.31
CA SER A 174 2.27 -33.25 0.29
C SER A 174 3.15 -33.86 -0.80
N GLY A 175 4.48 -33.74 -0.64
CA GLY A 175 5.41 -34.43 -1.52
C GLY A 175 5.18 -35.94 -1.44
N ALA A 176 5.27 -36.64 -2.57
CA ALA A 176 5.25 -38.10 -2.55
C ALA A 176 6.62 -38.64 -2.09
N GLY A 177 6.63 -39.56 -1.12
CA GLY A 177 7.85 -40.26 -0.69
C GLY A 177 8.78 -39.43 0.19
N LEU A 178 10.08 -39.39 -0.13
CA LEU A 178 11.13 -38.71 0.63
C LEU A 178 11.32 -37.23 0.26
N LEU A 179 10.51 -36.70 -0.66
CA LEU A 179 10.56 -35.28 -1.05
C LEU A 179 9.99 -34.41 0.06
N GLU A 180 10.66 -33.28 0.35
CA GLU A 180 10.12 -32.28 1.27
C GLU A 180 8.75 -31.80 0.75
N THR A 181 7.72 -31.89 1.58
CA THR A 181 6.43 -31.27 1.28
C THR A 181 6.64 -29.79 1.07
N ASN A 182 6.14 -29.24 -0.03
CA ASN A 182 6.20 -27.81 -0.23
C ASN A 182 5.29 -27.13 0.81
N MET A 183 5.92 -26.46 1.79
CA MET A 183 5.23 -25.81 2.91
C MET A 183 4.90 -24.34 2.62
N GLY A 184 4.93 -23.90 1.36
CA GLY A 184 4.73 -22.50 0.99
C GLY A 184 5.89 -21.59 1.42
N LYS A 185 7.11 -22.14 1.50
CA LYS A 185 8.36 -21.43 1.80
C LYS A 185 9.53 -22.07 1.03
N ASN A 186 10.75 -21.57 1.19
CA ASN A 186 11.97 -22.05 0.52
C ASN A 186 12.01 -21.80 -1.01
N LEU A 187 11.14 -20.92 -1.52
CA LEU A 187 11.09 -20.48 -2.91
C LEU A 187 11.06 -18.94 -2.96
N PRO A 188 11.67 -18.31 -3.97
CA PRO A 188 11.63 -16.86 -4.10
C PRO A 188 10.19 -16.37 -4.29
N ALA A 189 9.71 -15.55 -3.37
CA ALA A 189 8.36 -14.98 -3.43
C ALA A 189 8.41 -13.47 -3.67
N LEU A 190 7.87 -13.01 -4.81
CA LEU A 190 7.83 -11.58 -5.18
C LEU A 190 7.16 -10.71 -4.13
N ALA A 191 6.13 -11.24 -3.46
CA ALA A 191 5.37 -10.54 -2.43
C ALA A 191 6.19 -10.25 -1.16
N ILE A 192 7.30 -10.97 -0.96
CA ILE A 192 8.19 -10.98 0.21
C ILE A 192 9.62 -10.67 -0.24
N ASN A 193 9.75 -9.70 -1.14
CA ASN A 193 11.01 -9.19 -1.67
C ASN A 193 11.98 -10.28 -2.20
N ASN A 194 11.44 -11.30 -2.88
CA ASN A 194 12.19 -12.44 -3.44
C ASN A 194 12.97 -13.28 -2.41
N SER A 195 12.66 -13.15 -1.12
CA SER A 195 13.22 -14.02 -0.08
C SER A 195 12.62 -15.43 -0.17
N SER A 196 13.23 -16.36 0.55
CA SER A 196 12.77 -17.75 0.71
C SER A 196 11.86 -17.96 1.93
N LEU A 197 11.37 -16.87 2.52
CA LEU A 197 10.44 -16.88 3.66
C LEU A 197 9.04 -17.40 3.24
N PRO A 198 8.12 -17.67 4.19
CA PRO A 198 6.75 -18.03 3.85
C PRO A 198 6.10 -17.06 2.86
N SER A 199 5.57 -17.58 1.76
CA SER A 199 5.15 -16.78 0.60
C SER A 199 3.80 -16.07 0.77
N ASP A 200 2.97 -16.50 1.72
CA ASP A 200 1.66 -15.91 2.02
C ASP A 200 1.51 -15.54 3.51
N PRO A 201 2.22 -14.51 4.01
CA PRO A 201 1.96 -14.00 5.36
C PRO A 201 0.65 -13.23 5.46
N PHE A 202 -0.09 -13.03 4.36
CA PHE A 202 -1.29 -12.19 4.35
C PHE A 202 -2.49 -12.92 4.92
N THR A 203 -2.66 -14.20 4.57
CA THR A 203 -3.74 -15.03 5.12
C THR A 203 -3.73 -15.05 6.66
N PRO A 204 -2.63 -15.44 7.35
CA PRO A 204 -2.63 -15.45 8.80
C PRO A 204 -2.76 -14.04 9.40
N PHE A 205 -2.04 -13.04 8.89
CA PHE A 205 -1.93 -11.76 9.60
C PHE A 205 -2.90 -10.69 9.15
N LEU A 206 -3.19 -10.56 7.84
CA LEU A 206 -4.06 -9.52 7.28
C LEU A 206 -5.50 -9.97 7.05
N LEU A 207 -5.80 -11.26 7.27
CA LEU A 207 -7.16 -11.80 7.23
C LEU A 207 -7.55 -12.46 8.56
N ASN A 208 -6.78 -13.44 9.03
CA ASN A 208 -7.16 -14.24 10.21
C ASN A 208 -6.81 -13.60 11.56
N ASN A 209 -6.10 -12.46 11.56
CA ASN A 209 -5.71 -11.75 12.78
C ASN A 209 -4.86 -12.61 13.74
N GLU A 210 -3.99 -13.44 13.19
CA GLU A 210 -3.05 -14.25 13.98
C GLU A 210 -2.01 -13.37 14.69
N LYS A 211 -1.42 -13.90 15.77
CA LYS A 211 -0.45 -13.19 16.59
C LYS A 211 0.87 -12.97 15.83
N ILE A 212 1.27 -11.70 15.67
CA ILE A 212 2.57 -11.31 15.09
C ILE A 212 3.71 -11.35 16.10
N ARG A 213 3.46 -10.97 17.36
CA ARG A 213 4.51 -10.86 18.39
C ARG A 213 5.07 -12.23 18.77
N ASP A 214 6.38 -12.41 18.57
CA ASP A 214 7.12 -13.63 18.86
C ASP A 214 8.16 -13.50 19.99
N GLN A 215 8.73 -12.30 20.20
CA GLN A 215 9.70 -12.02 21.25
C GLN A 215 9.13 -12.12 22.67
N GLY A 216 9.94 -12.65 23.59
CA GLY A 216 9.64 -12.70 25.02
C GLY A 216 9.78 -11.33 25.68
N THR A 217 9.08 -11.13 26.81
CA THR A 217 9.10 -9.88 27.58
C THR A 217 10.04 -9.94 28.79
N THR A 218 10.76 -11.04 28.97
CA THR A 218 11.71 -11.29 30.07
C THR A 218 13.04 -11.76 29.52
N ALA A 219 14.14 -11.44 30.21
CA ALA A 219 15.48 -11.85 29.80
C ALA A 219 15.67 -13.38 29.85
N LEU A 220 15.12 -14.04 30.89
CA LEU A 220 15.15 -15.49 31.03
C LEU A 220 13.91 -16.13 30.40
N PRO A 221 14.00 -17.39 29.92
CA PRO A 221 12.85 -18.13 29.41
C PRO A 221 11.74 -18.21 30.47
N SER A 222 10.60 -17.58 30.20
CA SER A 222 9.45 -17.54 31.10
C SER A 222 8.15 -17.65 30.29
N GLY A 223 7.78 -18.87 29.91
CA GLY A 223 6.48 -19.16 29.30
C GLY A 223 6.27 -18.71 27.85
N ASN A 224 7.26 -18.10 27.19
CA ASN A 224 7.17 -17.84 25.74
C ASN A 224 7.33 -19.15 24.96
N THR A 225 6.26 -19.57 24.28
CA THR A 225 6.20 -20.81 23.49
C THR A 225 6.32 -20.59 21.98
N GLN A 226 6.68 -19.37 21.56
CA GLN A 226 6.84 -19.04 20.14
C GLN A 226 8.06 -19.78 19.55
N SER A 227 7.89 -20.27 18.34
CA SER A 227 8.90 -21.03 17.61
C SER A 227 9.62 -20.16 16.59
N ILE A 228 10.83 -20.56 16.20
CA ILE A 228 11.56 -19.93 15.09
C ILE A 228 10.75 -19.95 13.79
N LYS A 229 9.95 -21.00 13.58
CA LYS A 229 9.04 -21.06 12.43
C LYS A 229 8.03 -19.91 12.44
N GLN A 230 7.45 -19.56 13.58
CA GLN A 230 6.55 -18.41 13.70
C GLN A 230 7.30 -17.09 13.43
N THR A 231 8.56 -16.98 13.86
CA THR A 231 9.43 -15.85 13.52
C THR A 231 9.63 -15.71 12.01
N ASP A 232 9.79 -16.80 11.25
CA ASP A 232 9.89 -16.74 9.78
C ASP A 232 8.64 -16.08 9.15
N TRP A 233 7.44 -16.40 9.65
CA TRP A 233 6.18 -15.82 9.17
C TRP A 233 6.09 -14.33 9.50
N THR A 234 6.41 -13.94 10.75
CA THR A 234 6.46 -12.54 11.15
C THR A 234 7.47 -11.77 10.31
N TYR A 235 8.65 -12.36 10.06
CA TYR A 235 9.67 -11.72 9.25
C TYR A 235 9.23 -11.57 7.79
N ALA A 236 8.53 -12.56 7.22
CA ALA A 236 7.93 -12.45 5.88
C ALA A 236 6.99 -11.25 5.78
N LEU A 237 6.12 -11.06 6.78
CA LEU A 237 5.23 -9.90 6.82
C LEU A 237 6.00 -8.57 6.87
N MET A 238 7.06 -8.48 7.69
CA MET A 238 7.87 -7.26 7.80
C MET A 238 8.66 -6.96 6.52
N MET A 239 9.10 -8.00 5.80
CA MET A 239 9.70 -7.87 4.47
C MET A 239 8.70 -7.30 3.47
N HIS A 240 7.45 -7.77 3.50
CA HIS A 240 6.37 -7.18 2.69
C HIS A 240 6.15 -5.71 3.04
N TYR A 241 6.10 -5.33 4.32
CA TYR A 241 5.89 -3.95 4.73
C TYR A 241 6.99 -3.04 4.18
N SER A 242 8.23 -3.46 4.33
CA SER A 242 9.40 -2.73 3.82
C SER A 242 9.31 -2.52 2.29
N GLN A 243 9.03 -3.60 1.54
CA GLN A 243 8.89 -3.55 0.09
C GLN A 243 7.70 -2.69 -0.36
N ALA A 244 6.54 -2.87 0.27
CA ALA A 244 5.30 -2.17 -0.09
C ALA A 244 5.40 -0.66 0.12
N LEU A 245 6.19 -0.20 1.09
CA LEU A 245 6.41 1.21 1.40
C LEU A 245 7.69 1.78 0.78
N GLY A 246 8.56 0.95 0.19
CA GLY A 246 9.85 1.42 -0.34
C GLY A 246 10.78 1.95 0.76
N VAL A 247 10.83 1.26 1.89
CA VAL A 247 11.62 1.61 3.07
C VAL A 247 12.39 0.38 3.59
N ASN A 248 13.15 0.54 4.67
CA ASN A 248 13.77 -0.57 5.40
C ASN A 248 13.23 -0.65 6.83
N CYS A 249 13.76 -1.59 7.62
CA CYS A 249 13.34 -1.83 9.01
C CYS A 249 13.48 -0.59 9.91
N ALA A 250 14.51 0.24 9.68
CA ALA A 250 14.80 1.46 10.45
C ALA A 250 13.78 2.58 10.24
N PHE A 251 12.84 2.41 9.30
CA PHE A 251 11.68 3.27 9.19
C PHE A 251 10.74 3.15 10.38
N CYS A 252 10.66 1.97 11.00
CA CYS A 252 9.73 1.65 12.09
C CYS A 252 10.45 1.26 13.40
N HIS A 253 11.61 0.61 13.31
CA HIS A 253 12.24 -0.06 14.44
C HIS A 253 13.68 0.41 14.68
N ASN A 254 14.09 0.42 15.94
CA ASN A 254 15.47 0.16 16.30
C ASN A 254 15.70 -1.37 16.32
N SER A 255 16.58 -1.88 15.46
CA SER A 255 16.78 -3.32 15.30
C SER A 255 17.47 -3.98 16.49
N GLN A 256 18.05 -3.21 17.42
CA GLN A 256 18.56 -3.77 18.67
C GLN A 256 17.44 -4.38 19.54
N ALA A 257 16.21 -3.86 19.41
CA ALA A 257 15.05 -4.28 20.17
C ALA A 257 13.75 -4.07 19.36
N PHE A 258 13.50 -4.92 18.36
CA PHE A 258 12.30 -4.82 17.49
C PHE A 258 10.96 -4.76 18.25
N SER A 259 10.87 -5.41 19.42
CA SER A 259 9.65 -5.44 20.22
C SER A 259 9.42 -4.17 21.03
N ASP A 260 10.47 -3.39 21.36
CA ASP A 260 10.39 -2.22 22.22
C ASP A 260 9.76 -1.02 21.50
N TRP A 261 8.63 -0.55 22.01
CA TRP A 261 7.90 0.59 21.46
C TRP A 261 8.57 1.93 21.79
N SER A 262 9.29 2.01 22.91
CA SER A 262 9.97 3.24 23.34
C SER A 262 11.17 3.60 22.46
N GLU A 263 11.78 2.60 21.83
CA GLU A 263 12.87 2.76 20.86
C GLU A 263 12.40 2.72 19.39
N SER A 264 11.10 2.61 19.16
CA SER A 264 10.51 2.61 17.81
C SER A 264 10.24 4.03 17.32
N THR A 265 10.08 4.18 16.01
CA THR A 265 9.67 5.44 15.42
C THR A 265 8.13 5.59 15.46
N PRO A 266 7.58 6.82 15.35
CA PRO A 266 6.13 7.04 15.27
C PRO A 266 5.45 6.27 14.12
N GLN A 267 6.19 5.97 13.05
CA GLN A 267 5.70 5.23 11.88
C GLN A 267 5.25 3.80 12.25
N ARG A 268 5.84 3.18 13.28
CA ARG A 268 5.40 1.87 13.78
C ARG A 268 3.97 1.91 14.31
N LEU A 269 3.57 2.99 14.97
CA LEU A 269 2.20 3.18 15.44
C LEU A 269 1.23 3.38 14.28
N THR A 270 1.61 4.15 13.27
CA THR A 270 0.82 4.30 12.03
C THR A 270 0.64 2.97 11.30
N ALA A 271 1.68 2.13 11.25
CA ALA A 271 1.62 0.79 10.66
C ALA A 271 0.73 -0.16 11.46
N PHE A 272 0.74 -0.08 12.79
CA PHE A 272 -0.15 -0.85 13.66
C PHE A 272 -1.64 -0.57 13.37
N TYR A 273 -2.00 0.70 13.17
CA TYR A 273 -3.36 1.05 12.76
C TYR A 273 -3.68 0.63 11.33
N ALA A 274 -2.69 0.63 10.43
CA ALA A 274 -2.84 0.13 9.06
C ALA A 274 -3.18 -1.37 9.04
N GLU A 275 -2.54 -2.17 9.90
CA GLU A 275 -2.80 -3.60 10.04
C GLU A 275 -4.24 -3.89 10.46
N ALA A 276 -4.74 -3.16 11.49
CA ALA A 276 -6.12 -3.25 11.93
C ALA A 276 -7.11 -2.83 10.83
N MET A 277 -6.79 -1.76 10.08
CA MET A 277 -7.58 -1.33 8.92
C MET A 277 -7.64 -2.44 7.86
N LEU A 278 -6.50 -2.97 7.42
CA LEU A 278 -6.45 -3.98 6.37
C LEU A 278 -7.25 -5.24 6.74
N ARG A 279 -7.21 -5.67 8.01
CA ARG A 279 -8.04 -6.77 8.52
C ARG A 279 -9.53 -6.49 8.35
N ASP A 280 -9.98 -5.30 8.74
CA ASP A 280 -11.38 -4.89 8.55
C ASP A 280 -11.76 -4.84 7.07
N LEU A 281 -10.92 -4.21 6.23
CA LEU A 281 -11.18 -4.09 4.80
C LEU A 281 -11.31 -5.47 4.13
N ASN A 282 -10.40 -6.38 4.45
CA ASN A 282 -10.43 -7.73 3.89
C ASN A 282 -11.64 -8.54 4.37
N ALA A 283 -11.87 -8.58 5.68
CA ALA A 283 -12.92 -9.39 6.27
C ALA A 283 -14.33 -8.85 5.97
N ASN A 284 -14.51 -7.52 6.03
CA ASN A 284 -15.84 -6.91 6.01
C ASN A 284 -16.20 -6.27 4.66
N TYR A 285 -15.24 -5.97 3.78
CA TYR A 285 -15.55 -5.40 2.46
C TYR A 285 -15.25 -6.36 1.31
N MET A 286 -14.09 -7.02 1.32
CA MET A 286 -13.69 -7.88 0.21
C MET A 286 -14.35 -9.26 0.30
N VAL A 287 -14.09 -10.03 1.36
CA VAL A 287 -14.57 -11.42 1.49
C VAL A 287 -16.08 -11.58 1.23
N PRO A 288 -16.98 -10.71 1.74
CA PRO A 288 -18.42 -10.82 1.48
C PRO A 288 -18.81 -10.67 -0.01
N LEU A 289 -17.95 -10.05 -0.83
CA LEU A 289 -18.18 -9.90 -2.26
C LEU A 289 -17.78 -11.13 -3.08
N THR A 290 -17.20 -12.18 -2.47
CA THR A 290 -16.66 -13.35 -3.20
C THR A 290 -17.67 -13.92 -4.20
N SER A 291 -18.93 -14.11 -3.81
CA SER A 291 -19.98 -14.63 -4.69
C SER A 291 -20.40 -13.67 -5.81
N THR A 292 -20.17 -12.36 -5.63
CA THR A 292 -20.47 -11.30 -6.62
C THR A 292 -19.40 -11.24 -7.71
N PHE A 293 -18.14 -11.59 -7.39
CA PHE A 293 -17.09 -11.68 -8.40
C PHE A 293 -17.31 -12.90 -9.31
N PRO A 294 -17.14 -12.76 -10.64
CA PRO A 294 -17.12 -13.91 -11.55
C PRO A 294 -16.05 -14.92 -11.14
N ALA A 295 -16.30 -16.21 -11.39
CA ALA A 295 -15.33 -17.27 -11.05
C ALA A 295 -13.95 -17.04 -11.71
N SER A 296 -13.91 -16.44 -12.90
CA SER A 296 -12.67 -16.08 -13.60
C SER A 296 -11.83 -14.99 -12.92
N GLN A 297 -12.39 -14.30 -11.92
CA GLN A 297 -11.71 -13.24 -11.15
C GLN A 297 -11.40 -13.67 -9.71
N ARG A 298 -11.63 -14.94 -9.37
CA ARG A 298 -11.31 -15.50 -8.05
C ARG A 298 -9.94 -16.18 -8.09
N GLY A 299 -9.31 -16.27 -6.93
CA GLY A 299 -8.03 -16.93 -6.74
C GLY A 299 -8.14 -18.45 -6.91
N PRO A 300 -7.00 -19.16 -6.90
CA PRO A 300 -6.98 -20.62 -7.05
C PRO A 300 -7.80 -21.37 -5.99
N MET A 301 -7.98 -20.78 -4.80
CA MET A 301 -8.82 -21.33 -3.73
C MET A 301 -10.29 -20.89 -3.82
N GLY A 302 -10.68 -20.20 -4.90
CA GLY A 302 -12.03 -19.65 -5.09
C GLY A 302 -12.30 -18.39 -4.26
N ASP A 303 -11.28 -17.82 -3.63
CA ASP A 303 -11.37 -16.61 -2.82
C ASP A 303 -11.29 -15.33 -3.67
N VAL A 304 -11.83 -14.23 -3.17
CA VAL A 304 -11.71 -12.92 -3.81
C VAL A 304 -10.33 -12.30 -3.60
N ALA A 305 -9.93 -11.46 -4.54
CA ALA A 305 -8.76 -10.59 -4.39
C ALA A 305 -8.90 -9.72 -3.14
N LYS A 306 -7.84 -9.62 -2.36
CA LYS A 306 -7.78 -8.87 -1.10
C LYS A 306 -6.75 -7.74 -1.17
N ILE A 307 -6.83 -6.87 -0.17
CA ILE A 307 -6.06 -5.64 -0.03
C ILE A 307 -4.85 -5.91 0.89
N ASN A 308 -3.70 -5.38 0.52
CA ASN A 308 -2.49 -5.33 1.35
C ASN A 308 -1.87 -3.93 1.31
N CYS A 309 -0.69 -3.77 1.92
CA CYS A 309 0.02 -2.49 1.95
C CYS A 309 0.34 -2.00 0.52
N ALA A 310 0.79 -2.91 -0.35
CA ALA A 310 1.19 -2.61 -1.72
C ALA A 310 0.02 -2.19 -2.61
N THR A 311 -1.22 -2.60 -2.31
CA THR A 311 -2.43 -2.17 -3.03
C THR A 311 -2.52 -0.64 -3.13
N CYS A 312 -2.21 0.05 -2.03
CA CYS A 312 -2.23 1.51 -1.96
C CYS A 312 -0.85 2.14 -2.16
N HIS A 313 0.15 1.65 -1.41
CA HIS A 313 1.46 2.29 -1.30
C HIS A 313 2.33 2.08 -2.53
N GLN A 314 2.25 0.95 -3.22
CA GLN A 314 2.96 0.68 -4.48
C GLN A 314 4.45 1.08 -4.46
N GLY A 315 5.15 0.72 -3.38
CA GLY A 315 6.59 0.97 -3.22
C GLY A 315 6.96 2.36 -2.73
N VAL A 316 5.99 3.15 -2.22
CA VAL A 316 6.26 4.48 -1.65
C VAL A 316 5.64 4.66 -0.26
N TYR A 317 6.34 5.39 0.61
CA TYR A 317 6.03 5.50 2.04
C TYR A 317 4.67 6.18 2.32
N LYS A 318 4.15 6.95 1.35
CA LYS A 318 2.77 7.45 1.29
C LYS A 318 2.25 7.24 -0.13
N PRO A 319 1.02 6.72 -0.33
CA PRO A 319 0.44 6.59 -1.66
C PRO A 319 0.48 7.92 -2.42
N LEU A 320 0.93 7.90 -3.68
CA LEU A 320 1.05 9.10 -4.52
C LEU A 320 1.92 10.21 -3.87
N PHE A 321 2.92 9.82 -3.08
CA PHE A 321 3.75 10.73 -2.26
C PHE A 321 2.93 11.67 -1.35
N GLY A 322 1.73 11.26 -0.94
CA GLY A 322 0.86 12.02 -0.05
C GLY A 322 0.01 13.08 -0.75
N ALA A 323 -0.22 12.98 -2.06
CA ALA A 323 -1.16 13.85 -2.76
C ALA A 323 -2.58 13.76 -2.16
N ALA A 324 -3.08 14.85 -1.60
CA ALA A 324 -4.37 14.95 -0.92
C ALA A 324 -5.56 15.01 -1.90
N MET A 325 -5.73 13.97 -2.73
CA MET A 325 -6.81 13.89 -3.70
C MET A 325 -8.19 13.89 -3.04
N ALA A 326 -8.35 13.19 -1.91
CA ALA A 326 -9.65 13.04 -1.25
C ALA A 326 -10.22 14.38 -0.76
N ALA A 327 -9.36 15.33 -0.39
CA ALA A 327 -9.76 16.69 0.01
C ALA A 327 -10.54 17.43 -1.09
N GLN A 328 -10.32 17.09 -2.37
CA GLN A 328 -11.03 17.67 -3.51
C GLN A 328 -12.38 17.00 -3.78
N PHE A 329 -12.75 15.97 -3.02
CA PHE A 329 -13.99 15.21 -3.17
C PHE A 329 -14.68 15.03 -1.80
N PRO A 330 -15.31 16.09 -1.28
CA PRO A 330 -16.06 16.04 -0.02
C PRO A 330 -16.99 14.83 0.15
N PRO A 331 -17.71 14.34 -0.90
CA PRO A 331 -18.54 13.14 -0.77
C PRO A 331 -17.80 11.86 -0.35
N LEU A 332 -16.47 11.81 -0.50
CA LEU A 332 -15.64 10.68 -0.05
C LEU A 332 -15.16 10.82 1.40
N LEU A 333 -15.40 11.97 2.04
CA LEU A 333 -14.98 12.28 3.41
C LEU A 333 -16.13 12.13 4.43
N GLY A 334 -17.32 11.71 3.99
CA GLY A 334 -18.47 11.49 4.84
C GLY A 334 -19.81 11.67 4.10
N VAL A 335 -20.86 11.04 4.64
CA VAL A 335 -22.22 11.17 4.10
C VAL A 335 -22.78 12.56 4.42
N GLY A 336 -22.64 13.51 3.49
CA GLY A 336 -23.17 14.87 3.61
C GLY A 336 -22.14 16.00 3.69
N ALA A 337 -20.84 15.72 3.50
CA ALA A 337 -19.85 16.78 3.38
C ALA A 337 -20.07 17.55 2.07
N THR A 338 -20.47 18.83 2.18
CA THR A 338 -20.53 19.79 1.07
C THR A 338 -19.17 20.44 0.85
N ALA A 339 -18.90 20.95 -0.36
CA ALA A 339 -17.62 21.55 -0.72
C ALA A 339 -17.24 22.75 0.16
N THR A 340 -18.23 23.43 0.76
CA THR A 340 -18.02 24.52 1.70
C THR A 340 -17.41 24.09 3.04
N ALA A 341 -17.56 22.83 3.47
CA ALA A 341 -16.95 22.35 4.71
C ALA A 341 -15.44 22.09 4.58
N ALA A 342 -14.96 21.80 3.36
CA ALA A 342 -13.55 21.55 3.08
C ALA A 342 -12.70 22.83 2.90
N ALA A 343 -13.34 24.01 2.88
CA ALA A 343 -12.68 25.30 2.63
C ALA A 343 -12.14 25.99 3.90
N THR A 344 -12.31 25.39 5.08
CA THR A 344 -11.64 25.92 6.29
C THR A 344 -10.15 25.61 6.16
N PRO A 345 -9.25 26.61 6.15
CA PRO A 345 -7.82 26.35 6.18
C PRO A 345 -7.53 25.68 7.51
N MET A 346 -7.34 24.36 7.48
CA MET A 346 -6.88 23.63 8.65
C MET A 346 -5.42 24.04 8.82
N VAL A 347 -5.17 24.88 9.83
CA VAL A 347 -3.86 25.45 10.14
C VAL A 347 -2.86 24.30 10.24
N MET A 348 -1.95 24.24 9.28
CA MET A 348 -0.78 23.38 9.33
C MET A 348 0.03 23.82 10.56
N PRO A 349 0.42 22.91 11.47
CA PRO A 349 1.43 23.24 12.45
C PRO A 349 2.69 23.68 11.70
N SER A 350 3.11 24.92 11.95
CA SER A 350 4.28 25.51 11.33
C SER A 350 5.49 24.59 11.46
N THR A 351 6.16 24.41 10.32
CA THR A 351 7.59 24.09 10.14
C THR A 351 8.37 23.79 11.41
N MET A 352 8.83 22.54 11.54
CA MET A 352 10.00 22.21 12.36
C MET A 352 11.18 23.10 11.90
N PRO A 353 11.95 23.70 12.84
CA PRO A 353 13.05 24.57 12.48
C PRO A 353 14.13 23.75 11.76
N MET A 354 14.45 24.16 10.53
CA MET A 354 15.70 23.75 9.90
C MET A 354 16.82 24.38 10.71
N SER A 355 17.56 23.57 11.45
CA SER A 355 18.81 23.98 12.07
C SER A 355 19.82 24.27 10.96
N SER A 356 20.23 25.54 10.86
CA SER A 356 21.32 25.98 10.00
C SER A 356 22.64 25.29 10.37
N PRO A 357 23.55 25.03 9.41
CA PRO A 357 24.84 24.43 9.70
C PRO A 357 25.75 25.40 10.47
N PRO A 358 26.66 24.89 11.32
CA PRO A 358 27.50 25.73 12.16
C PRO A 358 28.53 26.50 11.32
N THR A 359 28.65 27.80 11.61
CA THR A 359 29.68 28.68 11.09
C THR A 359 31.04 28.28 11.66
N THR A 360 32.02 28.06 10.78
CA THR A 360 33.43 27.87 11.14
C THR A 360 34.04 29.22 11.48
N ASP A 361 34.20 29.52 12.77
CA ASP A 361 35.04 30.63 13.19
C ASP A 361 36.52 30.25 12.98
N GLY A 362 37.15 31.03 12.10
CA GLY A 362 38.56 30.93 11.79
C GLY A 362 39.41 31.41 12.97
N ALA A 363 40.26 30.52 13.46
CA ALA A 363 41.38 30.88 14.31
C ALA A 363 42.65 31.05 13.45
N LYS A 364 43.20 32.27 13.41
CA LYS A 364 44.64 32.58 13.41
C LYS A 364 44.86 34.11 13.38
N PRO A 365 46.03 34.63 13.81
CA PRO A 365 47.23 33.93 14.30
C PRO A 365 47.19 33.55 15.77
#